data_AF-A0A534MD87-F1
#
_entry.id   AF-A0A534MD87-F1
#
_cell.length_a   1.000
_cell.length_b   1.000
_cell.length_c   1.000
_cell.angle_alpha   90.00
_cell.angle_beta   90.00
_cell.angle_gamma   90.00
#
_symmetry.space_group_name_H-M   'P 1'
#
loop_
_entity.id
_entity.type
_entity.pdbx_description
1 polymer ?
#
loop_
_entity_poly.entity_id
_entity_poly.type
_entity_poly.pdbx_seq_one_letter_code
_entity_poly.pdbx_strand_id
1 'polypeptide(L)'
;MKVILREDEAAVSEVIGTILILAMTVVLFSSIIIWVSSIPVPTAQTRLDMESSMTPVYNAVGAEIAVNITIRHLGGERLQPLPTRIYVQSQRGNNPPTTDIVLLHPYNGALATPSGLLDGSDSNWDAGERWAYKSFTIKSSDAITVTVVDLTKSIVEWRSAINGATGARPPVFVEKWTDGVPSTSGTDPVNEHLGFALYAKVIDPDNDLNPNSVYATLSIWFGTGNACDQPQKMHDDGVGADRVASDGIFSYGATTCVNPPFPNLNWDGSIILLNATDMQGNAVTSRLVLTVEQPVGGGGTPPPTQWQYIGFVQVVPGGWWGTNLNNPYNTATTFSLQRVTKTQLVNTGGPLFHLKMSNHGNRTIFFDGYTAITFTRTTGGTAPPSVFIIQPKDPNKAANAATPGGTAAYPGTGAQTNFAFAVVVDINPSNPDGGGVPSELFLAAANPFASVSLPTLPALVSGNTNAGTYMVEIIVSGIAGPISMTYGQIITRWGATYNPYDHLNDADPTTRTQWYSQLIQFGLVTIY
;
A
#
# COMPACT_ATOMS: atom_id res chain seq x y z
N MET A 1 34.46 -68.60 67.58
CA MET A 1 33.86 -67.31 67.18
C MET A 1 34.55 -66.89 65.89
N LYS A 2 33.87 -66.95 64.74
CA LYS A 2 34.45 -66.64 63.43
C LYS A 2 33.73 -65.40 62.90
N VAL A 3 34.41 -64.26 62.95
CA VAL A 3 33.89 -62.97 62.45
C VAL A 3 34.08 -62.95 60.94
N ILE A 4 33.00 -62.74 60.20
CA ILE A 4 33.04 -62.48 58.75
C ILE A 4 32.89 -60.97 58.61
N LEU A 5 33.95 -60.30 58.13
CA LEU A 5 33.95 -58.88 57.78
C LEU A 5 33.32 -58.75 56.39
N ARG A 6 32.31 -57.89 56.24
CA ARG A 6 31.81 -57.43 54.94
C ARG A 6 32.66 -56.23 54.52
N GLU A 7 33.25 -56.28 53.33
CA GLU A 7 33.93 -55.15 52.72
C GLU A 7 32.87 -54.21 52.11
N ASP A 8 32.84 -52.95 52.55
CA ASP A 8 31.90 -51.94 52.07
C ASP A 8 32.36 -51.36 50.71
N GLU A 9 31.77 -51.84 49.61
CA GLU A 9 32.03 -51.42 48.22
C GLU A 9 31.64 -49.96 47.91
N ALA A 10 30.95 -49.27 48.84
CA ALA A 10 30.43 -47.91 48.62
C ALA A 10 31.52 -46.84 48.45
N ALA A 11 32.68 -46.99 49.11
CA ALA A 11 33.79 -46.03 49.00
C ALA A 11 34.47 -46.06 47.62
N VAL A 12 34.41 -47.20 46.91
CA VAL A 12 35.00 -47.36 45.58
C VAL A 12 34.20 -46.57 44.52
N SER A 13 32.89 -46.44 44.70
CA SER A 13 32.01 -45.74 43.75
C SER A 13 32.21 -44.22 43.73
N GLU A 14 32.44 -43.60 44.89
CA GLU A 14 32.71 -42.14 44.98
C GLU A 14 34.05 -41.76 44.35
N VAL A 15 35.09 -42.57 44.61
CA VAL A 15 36.42 -42.36 44.04
C VAL A 15 36.39 -42.52 42.51
N ILE A 16 35.67 -43.51 41.99
CA ILE A 16 35.50 -43.67 40.53
C ILE A 16 34.75 -42.48 39.93
N GLY A 17 33.73 -41.95 40.61
CA GLY A 17 32.98 -40.78 40.15
C GLY A 17 33.83 -39.52 40.03
N THR A 18 34.68 -39.24 41.03
CA THR A 18 35.58 -38.08 41.01
C THR A 18 36.66 -38.20 39.93
N ILE A 19 37.21 -39.40 39.72
CA ILE A 19 38.17 -39.68 38.63
C ILE A 19 37.51 -39.47 37.27
N LEU A 20 36.26 -39.92 37.08
CA LEU A 20 35.54 -39.75 35.82
C LEU A 20 35.26 -38.28 35.50
N ILE A 21 34.83 -37.48 36.48
CA ILE A 21 34.58 -36.05 36.29
C ILE A 21 35.88 -35.31 35.97
N LEU A 22 36.98 -35.65 36.66
CA LEU A 22 38.29 -35.05 36.39
C LEU A 22 38.80 -35.44 34.99
N ALA A 23 38.65 -36.70 34.58
CA ALA A 23 39.04 -37.15 33.24
C ALA A 23 38.23 -36.45 32.14
N MET A 24 36.90 -36.33 32.31
CA MET A 24 36.05 -35.63 31.33
C MET A 24 36.43 -34.16 31.19
N THR A 25 36.66 -33.46 32.31
CA THR A 25 37.05 -32.04 32.27
C THR A 25 38.43 -31.85 31.63
N VAL A 26 39.42 -32.68 31.95
CA VAL A 26 40.76 -32.60 31.34
C VAL A 26 40.70 -32.86 29.83
N VAL A 27 39.94 -33.86 29.39
CA VAL A 27 39.78 -34.17 27.94
C VAL A 27 39.06 -33.03 27.23
N LEU A 28 38.01 -32.46 27.83
CA LEU A 28 37.21 -31.38 27.23
C LEU A 28 38.01 -30.07 27.18
N PHE A 29 38.78 -29.74 28.21
CA PHE A 29 39.67 -28.58 28.17
C PHE A 29 40.82 -28.77 27.17
N SER A 30 41.41 -29.97 27.10
CA SER A 30 42.48 -30.27 26.14
C SER A 30 41.99 -30.17 24.68
N SER A 31 40.79 -30.69 24.38
CA SER A 31 40.22 -30.61 23.04
C SER A 31 39.92 -29.16 22.63
N ILE A 32 39.41 -28.32 23.55
CA ILE A 32 39.21 -26.89 23.29
C ILE A 32 40.54 -26.18 23.05
N ILE A 33 41.58 -26.46 23.84
CA ILE A 33 42.90 -25.83 23.66
C ILE A 33 43.50 -26.21 22.31
N ILE A 34 43.48 -27.50 21.96
CA ILE A 34 43.98 -27.98 20.65
C ILE A 34 43.19 -27.33 19.52
N TRP A 35 41.86 -27.27 19.63
CA TRP A 35 41.00 -26.63 18.65
C TRP A 35 41.33 -25.13 18.47
N VAL A 36 41.43 -24.37 19.56
CA VAL A 36 41.79 -22.94 19.52
C VAL A 36 43.20 -22.73 18.95
N SER A 37 44.17 -23.56 19.33
CA SER A 37 45.54 -23.47 18.81
C SER A 37 45.67 -23.86 17.33
N SER A 38 44.71 -24.60 16.80
CA SER A 38 44.66 -24.99 15.38
C SER A 38 44.01 -23.94 14.48
N ILE A 39 43.45 -22.86 15.05
CA ILE A 39 42.96 -21.72 14.27
C ILE A 39 44.19 -21.00 13.69
N PRO A 40 44.34 -20.97 12.35
CA PRO A 40 45.43 -20.22 11.73
C PRO A 40 45.34 -18.76 12.13
N VAL A 41 46.46 -18.15 12.53
CA VAL A 41 46.50 -16.70 12.73
C VAL A 41 46.13 -16.05 11.39
N PRO A 42 45.12 -15.17 11.33
CA PRO A 42 44.79 -14.50 10.10
C PRO A 42 46.04 -13.79 9.59
N THR A 43 46.41 -14.03 8.34
CA THR A 43 47.43 -13.22 7.68
C THR A 43 46.94 -11.78 7.72
N ALA A 44 47.75 -10.87 8.25
CA ALA A 44 47.44 -9.46 8.23
C ALA A 44 47.35 -9.02 6.76
N GLN A 45 46.15 -8.98 6.19
CA GLN A 45 45.89 -8.23 4.99
C GLN A 45 45.75 -6.77 5.42
N THR A 46 46.87 -6.07 5.47
CA THR A 46 46.90 -4.61 5.62
C THR A 46 46.32 -4.01 4.36
N ARG A 47 44.99 -3.88 4.31
CA ARG A 47 44.31 -3.22 3.20
C ARG A 47 44.72 -1.75 3.19
N LEU A 48 45.45 -1.36 2.17
CA LEU A 48 45.76 0.02 1.87
C LEU A 48 44.47 0.77 1.49
N ASP A 49 44.20 1.88 2.16
CA ASP A 49 43.05 2.72 1.84
C ASP A 49 43.52 4.01 1.17
N MET A 50 42.90 4.32 0.03
CA MET A 50 43.26 5.47 -0.80
C MET A 50 42.02 6.09 -1.43
N GLU A 51 42.08 7.40 -1.60
CA GLU A 51 41.07 8.21 -2.26
C GLU A 51 41.65 8.78 -3.55
N SER A 52 40.91 8.68 -4.66
CA SER A 52 41.30 9.25 -5.95
C SER A 52 40.41 10.42 -6.34
N SER A 53 41.01 11.45 -6.92
CA SER A 53 40.34 12.62 -7.47
C SER A 53 40.93 12.99 -8.82
N MET A 54 40.14 13.67 -9.65
CA MET A 54 40.52 14.06 -11.00
C MET A 54 40.07 15.49 -11.28
N THR A 55 40.99 16.29 -11.80
CA THR A 55 40.74 17.70 -12.12
C THR A 55 41.12 17.96 -13.58
N PRO A 56 40.16 18.31 -14.46
CA PRO A 56 40.48 18.71 -15.83
C PRO A 56 41.22 20.06 -15.83
N VAL A 57 42.12 20.21 -16.80
CA VAL A 57 42.91 21.43 -17.02
C VAL A 57 42.50 22.02 -18.35
N TYR A 58 42.03 23.26 -18.32
CA TYR A 58 41.59 24.01 -19.50
C TYR A 58 42.66 25.01 -19.96
N ASN A 59 42.73 25.26 -21.26
CA ASN A 59 43.52 26.36 -21.81
C ASN A 59 42.78 27.71 -21.65
N ALA A 60 43.44 28.80 -22.03
CA ALA A 60 42.88 30.16 -21.95
C ALA A 60 41.61 30.38 -22.79
N VAL A 61 41.27 29.45 -23.69
CA VAL A 61 40.08 29.49 -24.57
C VAL A 61 38.98 28.54 -24.06
N GLY A 62 39.14 27.95 -22.87
CA GLY A 62 38.15 27.06 -22.25
C GLY A 62 38.10 25.64 -22.81
N ALA A 63 39.05 25.22 -23.64
CA ALA A 63 39.15 23.84 -24.12
C ALA A 63 40.01 22.99 -23.17
N GLU A 64 39.54 21.78 -22.86
CA GLU A 64 40.29 20.83 -22.04
C GLU A 64 41.56 20.37 -22.77
N ILE A 65 42.71 20.51 -22.11
CA ILE A 65 44.03 20.19 -22.67
C ILE A 65 44.79 19.11 -21.89
N ALA A 66 44.39 18.83 -20.64
CA ALA A 66 45.01 17.81 -19.82
C ALA A 66 44.10 17.43 -18.66
N VAL A 67 44.45 16.33 -18.00
CA VAL A 67 43.86 15.91 -16.74
C VAL A 67 44.95 15.80 -15.69
N ASN A 68 44.67 16.25 -14.47
CA ASN A 68 45.46 15.94 -13.30
C ASN A 68 44.72 14.97 -12.37
N ILE A 69 45.26 13.76 -12.23
CA ILE A 69 44.81 12.72 -11.31
C ILE A 69 45.60 12.86 -10.02
N THR A 70 44.92 12.88 -8.87
CA THR A 70 45.55 12.90 -7.56
C THR A 70 45.00 11.77 -6.70
N ILE A 71 45.89 10.97 -6.13
CA ILE A 71 45.55 9.89 -5.21
C ILE A 71 46.11 10.24 -3.85
N ARG A 72 45.28 10.14 -2.81
CA ARG A 72 45.64 10.40 -1.42
C ARG A 72 45.64 9.10 -0.64
N HIS A 73 46.72 8.84 0.08
CA HIS A 73 46.79 7.71 1.00
C HIS A 73 45.99 8.05 2.26
N LEU A 74 44.91 7.31 2.56
CA LEU A 74 44.04 7.57 3.71
C LEU A 74 44.50 6.83 4.97
N GLY A 75 45.07 5.63 4.80
CA GLY A 75 45.61 4.84 5.90
C GLY A 75 46.05 3.45 5.44
N GLY A 76 46.82 2.75 6.27
CA GLY A 76 47.39 1.44 5.94
C GLY A 76 48.91 1.43 6.02
N GLU A 77 49.53 0.49 5.30
CA GLU A 77 50.97 0.29 5.28
C GLU A 77 51.66 1.24 4.30
N ARG A 78 52.81 1.79 4.69
CA ARG A 78 53.63 2.66 3.83
C ARG A 78 54.07 1.95 2.55
N LEU A 79 54.03 2.66 1.42
CA LEU A 79 54.52 2.10 0.14
C LEU A 79 55.96 2.56 -0.14
N GLN A 80 56.79 1.62 -0.58
CA GLN A 80 58.20 1.87 -0.89
C GLN A 80 58.39 2.20 -2.39
N PRO A 81 59.31 3.11 -2.75
CA PRO A 81 59.45 3.63 -4.12
C PRO A 81 59.80 2.57 -5.17
N LEU A 82 60.77 1.69 -4.86
CA LEU A 82 61.30 0.69 -5.79
C LEU A 82 60.30 -0.44 -6.14
N PRO A 83 59.60 -1.04 -5.16
CA PRO A 83 58.67 -2.13 -5.47
C PRO A 83 57.27 -1.66 -5.87
N THR A 84 56.92 -0.40 -5.63
CA THR A 84 55.57 0.11 -5.93
C THR A 84 55.45 0.54 -7.39
N ARG A 85 54.51 -0.07 -8.12
CA ARG A 85 54.14 0.33 -9.47
C ARG A 85 52.70 0.81 -9.51
N ILE A 86 52.48 1.93 -10.19
CA ILE A 86 51.18 2.51 -10.44
C ILE A 86 50.86 2.33 -11.93
N TYR A 87 49.81 1.57 -12.21
CA TYR A 87 49.29 1.38 -13.56
C TYR A 87 48.10 2.31 -13.76
N VAL A 88 48.21 3.20 -14.74
CA VAL A 88 47.11 4.09 -15.15
C VAL A 88 46.58 3.55 -16.47
N GLN A 89 45.44 2.84 -16.41
CA GLN A 89 44.77 2.32 -17.59
C GLN A 89 43.70 3.32 -18.02
N SER A 90 43.72 3.71 -19.30
CA SER A 90 42.74 4.60 -19.91
C SER A 90 42.12 3.97 -21.15
N GLN A 91 40.81 4.08 -21.29
CA GLN A 91 40.07 3.66 -22.47
C GLN A 91 39.31 4.85 -23.04
N ARG A 92 39.64 5.23 -24.27
CA ARG A 92 38.99 6.33 -24.99
C ARG A 92 37.86 5.80 -25.87
N GLY A 93 36.63 5.88 -25.37
CA GLY A 93 35.46 5.33 -26.05
C GLY A 93 35.64 3.84 -26.38
N ASN A 94 35.44 3.46 -27.64
CA ASN A 94 35.55 2.07 -28.10
C ASN A 94 36.99 1.63 -28.48
N ASN A 95 38.00 2.47 -28.26
CA ASN A 95 39.38 2.08 -28.54
C ASN A 95 39.89 1.05 -27.51
N PRO A 96 40.86 0.20 -27.86
CA PRO A 96 41.51 -0.68 -26.90
C PRO A 96 42.12 0.10 -25.72
N PRO A 97 42.08 -0.45 -24.49
CA PRO A 97 42.65 0.20 -23.33
C PRO A 97 44.17 0.33 -23.45
N THR A 98 44.70 1.51 -23.13
CA THR A 98 46.14 1.78 -23.04
C THR A 98 46.54 1.87 -21.58
N THR A 99 47.69 1.32 -21.22
CA THR A 99 48.20 1.34 -19.85
C THR A 99 49.53 2.07 -19.78
N ASP A 100 49.59 3.12 -18.97
CA ASP A 100 50.83 3.78 -18.57
C ASP A 100 51.34 3.16 -17.26
N ILE A 101 52.66 3.02 -17.14
CA ILE A 101 53.30 2.37 -15.99
C ILE A 101 54.25 3.37 -15.34
N VAL A 102 53.92 3.75 -14.10
CA VAL A 102 54.68 4.74 -13.33
C VAL A 102 55.31 4.07 -12.12
N LEU A 103 56.59 4.34 -11.91
CA LEU A 103 57.31 3.96 -10.68
C LEU A 103 57.06 5.01 -9.62
N LEU A 104 56.96 4.61 -8.35
CA LEU A 104 56.80 5.59 -7.27
C LEU A 104 58.09 6.40 -7.07
N HIS A 105 57.99 7.72 -7.19
CA HIS A 105 59.09 8.67 -7.03
C HIS A 105 58.56 10.06 -6.60
N PRO A 106 59.43 10.97 -6.13
CA PRO A 106 59.04 12.36 -5.85
C PRO A 106 58.52 13.06 -7.11
N TYR A 107 57.57 13.99 -6.98
CA TYR A 107 56.95 14.63 -8.14
C TYR A 107 57.96 15.26 -9.09
N ASN A 108 57.89 14.86 -10.37
CA ASN A 108 58.77 15.37 -11.42
C ASN A 108 57.94 16.02 -12.55
N GLY A 109 57.91 17.36 -12.52
CA GLY A 109 57.23 18.19 -13.51
C GLY A 109 57.85 18.20 -14.91
N ALA A 110 59.10 17.71 -15.07
CA ALA A 110 59.83 17.75 -16.33
C ALA A 110 59.64 16.50 -17.20
N LEU A 111 58.94 15.48 -16.70
CA LEU A 111 58.60 14.30 -17.48
C LEU A 111 57.58 14.63 -18.59
N ALA A 112 57.60 13.86 -19.67
CA ALA A 112 56.57 13.94 -20.72
C ALA A 112 55.16 13.74 -20.16
N THR A 113 55.05 12.89 -19.13
CA THR A 113 53.86 12.69 -18.30
C THR A 113 54.21 13.00 -16.84
N PRO A 114 54.05 14.26 -16.39
CA PRO A 114 54.42 14.66 -15.04
C PRO A 114 53.73 13.82 -13.97
N SER A 115 54.50 13.22 -13.07
CA SER A 115 53.96 12.33 -12.04
C SER A 115 54.86 12.25 -10.80
N GLY A 116 54.33 11.69 -9.72
CA GLY A 116 55.06 11.41 -8.47
C GLY A 116 54.39 11.99 -7.21
N LEU A 117 55.05 11.82 -6.07
CA LEU A 117 54.59 12.31 -4.76
C LEU A 117 54.68 13.83 -4.66
N LEU A 118 53.53 14.47 -4.40
CA LEU A 118 53.40 15.92 -4.21
C LEU A 118 53.84 16.38 -2.83
N ASP A 119 53.67 15.52 -1.83
CA ASP A 119 53.92 15.79 -0.43
C ASP A 119 55.12 14.95 0.05
N GLY A 120 55.76 15.39 1.12
CA GLY A 120 56.93 14.72 1.68
C GLY A 120 58.26 15.21 1.12
N SER A 121 59.35 14.86 1.81
CA SER A 121 60.74 15.13 1.37
C SER A 121 61.47 13.87 0.92
N ASP A 122 60.85 12.70 1.08
CA ASP A 122 61.41 11.42 0.67
C ASP A 122 60.63 10.83 -0.52
N SER A 123 60.85 9.55 -0.81
CA SER A 123 60.21 8.83 -1.90
C SER A 123 59.30 7.70 -1.41
N ASN A 124 59.00 7.67 -0.12
CA ASN A 124 58.01 6.76 0.46
C ASN A 124 56.63 7.41 0.34
N TRP A 125 55.59 6.61 0.13
CA TRP A 125 54.22 7.13 0.15
C TRP A 125 53.58 6.75 1.47
N ASP A 126 53.52 7.73 2.37
CA ASP A 126 52.98 7.58 3.71
C ASP A 126 51.51 8.03 3.80
N ALA A 127 50.84 7.63 4.88
CA ALA A 127 49.45 8.01 5.13
C ALA A 127 49.31 9.55 5.25
N GLY A 128 48.35 10.10 4.50
CA GLY A 128 48.09 11.53 4.41
C GLY A 128 48.68 12.18 3.16
N GLU A 129 49.70 11.57 2.54
CA GLU A 129 50.39 12.14 1.38
C GLU A 129 49.67 11.87 0.06
N ARG A 130 49.93 12.73 -0.92
CA ARG A 130 49.31 12.69 -2.24
C ARG A 130 50.31 12.36 -3.33
N TRP A 131 49.93 11.46 -4.22
CA TRP A 131 50.58 11.20 -5.48
C TRP A 131 49.79 11.84 -6.61
N ALA A 132 50.48 12.44 -7.59
CA ALA A 132 49.86 13.06 -8.74
C ALA A 132 50.34 12.47 -10.06
N TYR A 133 49.47 12.53 -11.06
CA TYR A 133 49.73 12.14 -12.44
C TYR A 133 48.98 13.07 -13.38
N LYS A 134 49.73 13.75 -14.24
CA LYS A 134 49.20 14.66 -15.24
C LYS A 134 49.38 14.07 -16.62
N SER A 135 48.26 13.87 -17.34
CA SER A 135 48.26 13.43 -18.73
C SER A 135 47.70 14.52 -19.64
N PHE A 136 48.40 14.75 -20.75
CA PHE A 136 47.96 15.64 -21.83
C PHE A 136 47.20 14.90 -22.95
N THR A 137 47.14 13.56 -22.86
CA THR A 137 46.48 12.73 -23.86
C THR A 137 45.11 12.24 -23.39
N ILE A 138 44.89 12.12 -22.09
CA ILE A 138 43.64 11.61 -21.52
C ILE A 138 42.70 12.80 -21.22
N LYS A 139 41.39 12.59 -21.39
CA LYS A 139 40.34 13.57 -21.08
C LYS A 139 39.48 13.15 -19.89
N SER A 140 38.74 14.11 -19.31
CA SER A 140 37.77 13.85 -18.23
C SER A 140 36.65 12.89 -18.61
N SER A 141 36.36 12.76 -19.89
CA SER A 141 35.38 11.85 -20.48
C SER A 141 35.82 10.39 -20.59
N ASP A 142 37.13 10.10 -20.49
CA ASP A 142 37.68 8.77 -20.73
C ASP A 142 37.49 7.85 -19.51
N ALA A 143 37.31 6.54 -19.74
CA ALA A 143 37.27 5.56 -18.65
C ALA A 143 38.69 5.34 -18.13
N ILE A 144 38.94 5.67 -16.86
CA ILE A 144 40.27 5.61 -16.26
C ILE A 144 40.23 4.74 -15.02
N THR A 145 41.11 3.74 -14.99
CA THR A 145 41.32 2.87 -13.82
C THR A 145 42.77 3.00 -13.38
N VAL A 146 42.99 3.28 -12.10
CA VAL A 146 44.34 3.27 -11.52
C VAL A 146 44.48 2.09 -10.60
N THR A 147 45.61 1.39 -10.72
CA THR A 147 45.96 0.21 -9.93
C THR A 147 47.34 0.41 -9.31
N VAL A 148 47.44 0.28 -7.99
CA VAL A 148 48.69 0.34 -7.23
C VAL A 148 49.06 -1.08 -6.83
N VAL A 149 50.30 -1.47 -7.15
CA VAL A 149 50.82 -2.82 -6.98
C VAL A 149 52.13 -2.77 -6.21
N ASP A 150 52.27 -3.62 -5.19
CA ASP A 150 53.55 -3.88 -4.54
C ASP A 150 54.14 -5.17 -5.13
N LEU A 151 55.26 -5.03 -5.86
CA LEU A 151 55.94 -6.15 -6.48
C LEU A 151 56.68 -7.05 -5.48
N THR A 152 57.05 -6.55 -4.31
CA THR A 152 57.69 -7.38 -3.26
C THR A 152 56.70 -8.42 -2.75
N LYS A 153 55.46 -7.99 -2.53
CA LYS A 153 54.37 -8.85 -2.06
C LYS A 153 53.65 -9.55 -3.22
N SER A 154 53.85 -9.09 -4.45
CA SER A 154 53.15 -9.56 -5.65
C SER A 154 51.62 -9.44 -5.54
N ILE A 155 51.14 -8.39 -4.86
CA ILE A 155 49.71 -8.13 -4.67
C ILE A 155 49.31 -6.77 -5.23
N VAL A 156 48.05 -6.66 -5.65
CA VAL A 156 47.40 -5.38 -5.92
C VAL A 156 46.96 -4.81 -4.58
N GLU A 157 47.63 -3.74 -4.15
CA GLU A 157 47.34 -3.08 -2.86
C GLU A 157 46.07 -2.22 -2.96
N TRP A 158 45.84 -1.58 -4.11
CA TRP A 158 44.65 -0.75 -4.33
C TRP A 158 44.30 -0.66 -5.82
N ARG A 159 43.00 -0.59 -6.13
CA ARG A 159 42.48 -0.37 -7.49
C ARG A 159 41.18 0.41 -7.44
N SER A 160 41.07 1.47 -8.24
CA SER A 160 39.82 2.21 -8.38
C SER A 160 39.63 2.76 -9.80
N ALA A 161 38.38 2.86 -10.22
CA ALA A 161 37.97 3.65 -11.39
C ALA A 161 37.80 5.11 -10.97
N ILE A 162 38.49 6.02 -11.65
CA ILE A 162 38.54 7.44 -11.28
C ILE A 162 37.37 8.22 -11.89
N ASN A 163 37.08 7.95 -13.16
CA ASN A 163 35.84 8.33 -13.82
C ASN A 163 35.28 7.08 -14.52
N GLY A 164 33.98 6.84 -14.39
CA GLY A 164 33.25 6.11 -15.44
C GLY A 164 33.27 6.97 -16.71
N ALA A 165 33.36 6.36 -17.89
CA ALA A 165 33.25 7.11 -19.14
C ALA A 165 31.98 7.98 -19.15
N THR A 166 31.97 9.10 -19.88
CA THR A 166 30.70 9.78 -20.22
C THR A 166 29.76 8.77 -20.88
N GLY A 167 28.55 8.60 -20.33
CA GLY A 167 27.60 7.56 -20.72
C GLY A 167 27.89 6.20 -20.07
N ALA A 168 28.58 6.17 -18.92
CA ALA A 168 28.81 4.96 -18.12
C ALA A 168 28.07 5.00 -16.78
N ARG A 169 27.49 6.15 -16.42
CA ARG A 169 26.72 6.28 -15.18
C ARG A 169 25.29 5.88 -15.51
N PRO A 170 24.74 4.81 -14.92
CA PRO A 170 23.36 4.46 -15.17
C PRO A 170 22.43 5.59 -14.68
N PRO A 171 21.22 5.69 -15.23
CA PRO A 171 20.22 6.63 -14.76
C PRO A 171 19.94 6.47 -13.26
N VAL A 172 19.36 7.49 -12.63
CA VAL A 172 19.03 7.49 -11.21
C VAL A 172 17.55 7.84 -11.01
N PHE A 173 16.85 6.98 -10.25
CA PHE A 173 15.52 7.30 -9.73
C PHE A 173 15.67 8.21 -8.50
N VAL A 174 15.31 9.48 -8.65
CA VAL A 174 15.42 10.50 -7.59
C VAL A 174 14.26 10.37 -6.61
N GLU A 175 13.04 10.34 -7.15
CA GLU A 175 11.80 10.29 -6.40
C GLU A 175 10.84 9.31 -7.08
N LYS A 176 10.05 8.61 -6.26
CA LYS A 176 9.03 7.65 -6.70
C LYS A 176 7.86 7.75 -5.75
N TRP A 177 6.66 7.87 -6.28
CA TRP A 177 5.45 7.94 -5.47
C TRP A 177 4.24 7.41 -6.23
N THR A 178 3.18 7.16 -5.50
CA THR A 178 1.86 6.83 -6.05
C THR A 178 0.85 7.87 -5.61
N ASP A 179 -0.13 8.14 -6.45
CA ASP A 179 -1.19 9.10 -6.19
C ASP A 179 -2.56 8.44 -6.46
N GLY A 180 -3.41 8.40 -5.45
CA GLY A 180 -4.77 7.87 -5.57
C GLY A 180 -5.72 8.79 -6.33
N VAL A 181 -5.42 10.09 -6.43
CA VAL A 181 -6.28 11.05 -7.14
C VAL A 181 -5.43 11.99 -8.01
N PRO A 182 -5.01 11.54 -9.21
CA PRO A 182 -4.12 12.29 -10.11
C PRO A 182 -4.64 13.67 -10.60
N SER A 183 -5.84 14.08 -10.20
CA SER A 183 -6.42 15.39 -10.50
C SER A 183 -6.16 16.47 -9.44
N THR A 184 -5.66 16.12 -8.26
CA THR A 184 -5.39 17.07 -7.17
C THR A 184 -3.94 17.56 -7.20
N SER A 185 -3.64 18.74 -6.67
CA SER A 185 -2.27 19.26 -6.71
C SER A 185 -1.27 18.54 -5.79
N GLY A 186 -1.72 17.60 -4.94
CA GLY A 186 -0.89 16.90 -3.96
C GLY A 186 -0.85 15.40 -4.21
N THR A 187 0.03 14.70 -3.48
CA THR A 187 0.06 13.23 -3.47
C THR A 187 -1.02 12.72 -2.51
N ASP A 188 -2.08 12.13 -3.06
CA ASP A 188 -3.16 11.55 -2.26
C ASP A 188 -2.93 10.06 -1.96
N PRO A 189 -3.42 9.56 -0.82
CA PRO A 189 -3.31 8.14 -0.48
C PRO A 189 -4.01 7.26 -1.52
N VAL A 190 -3.37 6.14 -1.86
CA VAL A 190 -3.93 5.14 -2.76
C VAL A 190 -4.97 4.34 -1.99
N ASN A 191 -6.19 4.34 -2.49
CA ASN A 191 -7.32 3.71 -1.84
C ASN A 191 -7.78 2.48 -2.60
N GLU A 192 -8.22 1.45 -1.88
CA GLU A 192 -8.76 0.25 -2.52
C GLU A 192 -9.92 0.59 -3.49
N HIS A 193 -9.93 -0.08 -4.63
CA HIS A 193 -10.94 0.00 -5.70
C HIS A 193 -11.09 1.32 -6.45
N LEU A 194 -10.30 2.35 -6.12
CA LEU A 194 -10.42 3.69 -6.73
C LEU A 194 -9.40 3.97 -7.83
N GLY A 195 -8.48 3.04 -8.07
CA GLY A 195 -7.36 3.23 -8.97
C GLY A 195 -6.29 4.15 -8.41
N PHE A 196 -5.15 4.18 -9.09
CA PHE A 196 -4.04 5.08 -8.76
C PHE A 196 -3.16 5.32 -9.98
N ALA A 197 -2.31 6.34 -9.89
CA ALA A 197 -1.19 6.54 -10.80
C ALA A 197 0.14 6.38 -10.04
N LEU A 198 1.15 5.91 -10.77
CA LEU A 198 2.53 5.75 -10.34
C LEU A 198 3.38 6.81 -11.03
N TYR A 199 4.31 7.41 -10.29
CA TYR A 199 5.22 8.42 -10.79
C TYR A 199 6.65 8.09 -10.39
N ALA A 200 7.58 8.41 -11.29
CA ALA A 200 9.01 8.24 -11.08
C ALA A 200 9.78 9.38 -11.74
N LYS A 201 10.50 10.16 -10.92
CA LYS A 201 11.44 11.16 -11.40
C LYS A 201 12.77 10.50 -11.70
N VAL A 202 13.16 10.50 -12.97
CA VAL A 202 14.39 9.87 -13.44
C VAL A 202 15.30 10.95 -14.00
N ILE A 203 16.53 10.99 -13.48
CA ILE A 203 17.57 11.86 -14.03
C ILE A 203 18.72 10.98 -14.48
N ASP A 204 19.38 11.40 -15.56
CA ASP A 204 20.62 10.80 -15.97
C ASP A 204 21.76 11.81 -15.74
N PRO A 205 22.81 11.45 -14.98
CA PRO A 205 23.94 12.34 -14.72
C PRO A 205 24.69 12.80 -15.98
N ASP A 206 24.68 11.97 -17.02
CA ASP A 206 25.35 12.20 -18.30
C ASP A 206 24.36 12.78 -19.36
N ASN A 207 23.09 12.94 -18.98
CA ASN A 207 22.00 13.56 -19.75
C ASN A 207 21.69 12.82 -21.07
N ASP A 208 21.82 11.49 -21.07
CA ASP A 208 21.53 10.60 -22.20
C ASP A 208 20.53 9.48 -21.83
N LEU A 209 19.61 9.78 -20.91
CA LEU A 209 18.46 8.92 -20.61
C LEU A 209 17.70 8.55 -21.89
N ASN A 210 17.40 7.26 -22.09
CA ASN A 210 16.46 6.85 -23.11
C ASN A 210 15.02 6.96 -22.55
N PRO A 211 14.18 7.91 -23.00
CA PRO A 211 12.84 8.07 -22.41
C PRO A 211 11.91 6.88 -22.67
N ASN A 212 12.25 6.01 -23.63
CA ASN A 212 11.47 4.81 -23.94
C ASN A 212 11.86 3.58 -23.11
N SER A 213 12.80 3.72 -22.17
CA SER A 213 13.34 2.61 -21.37
C SER A 213 12.80 2.55 -19.94
N VAL A 214 11.92 3.47 -19.54
CA VAL A 214 11.36 3.53 -18.19
C VAL A 214 10.14 2.63 -18.08
N TYR A 215 10.24 1.58 -17.26
CA TYR A 215 9.18 0.62 -17.03
C TYR A 215 8.91 0.41 -15.53
N ALA A 216 7.66 0.06 -15.23
CA ALA A 216 7.19 -0.37 -13.93
C ALA A 216 6.61 -1.78 -14.04
N THR A 217 7.05 -2.68 -13.17
CA THR A 217 6.53 -4.04 -13.05
C THR A 217 5.85 -4.18 -11.71
N LEU A 218 4.55 -4.46 -11.72
CA LEU A 218 3.74 -4.60 -10.51
C LEU A 218 3.80 -6.06 -10.04
N SER A 219 4.53 -6.36 -8.96
CA SER A 219 4.78 -7.74 -8.52
C SER A 219 3.51 -8.51 -8.14
N ILE A 220 2.43 -7.79 -7.83
CA ILE A 220 1.14 -8.37 -7.46
C ILE A 220 0.49 -9.18 -8.61
N TRP A 221 0.89 -8.91 -9.85
CA TRP A 221 0.40 -9.63 -11.02
C TRP A 221 1.24 -10.85 -11.38
N PHE A 222 2.35 -11.12 -10.67
CA PHE A 222 3.23 -12.23 -10.99
C PHE A 222 2.54 -13.58 -10.91
N GLY A 223 2.68 -14.37 -12.00
CA GLY A 223 2.12 -15.72 -12.07
C GLY A 223 0.61 -15.75 -12.29
N THR A 224 -0.03 -14.59 -12.52
CA THR A 224 -1.47 -14.52 -12.84
C THR A 224 -1.76 -14.81 -14.31
N GLY A 225 -0.75 -14.71 -15.19
CA GLY A 225 -0.91 -14.83 -16.63
C GLY A 225 -1.62 -13.63 -17.28
N ASN A 226 -1.89 -12.57 -16.51
CA ASN A 226 -2.43 -11.32 -17.02
C ASN A 226 -1.35 -10.52 -17.78
N ALA A 227 -1.73 -9.72 -18.78
CA ALA A 227 -0.81 -8.80 -19.45
C ALA A 227 -0.13 -7.81 -18.48
N CYS A 228 -0.74 -7.54 -17.32
CA CYS A 228 -0.19 -6.73 -16.23
C CYS A 228 0.99 -7.38 -15.48
N ASP A 229 1.26 -8.67 -15.69
CA ASP A 229 2.45 -9.39 -15.18
C ASP A 229 3.74 -8.93 -15.91
N GLN A 230 3.60 -8.39 -17.13
CA GLN A 230 4.73 -7.89 -17.91
C GLN A 230 5.14 -6.46 -17.51
N PRO A 231 6.38 -6.04 -17.78
CA PRO A 231 6.81 -4.66 -17.56
C PRO A 231 5.91 -3.65 -18.30
N GLN A 232 5.38 -2.70 -17.55
CA GLN A 232 4.48 -1.66 -18.05
C GLN A 232 5.28 -0.39 -18.34
N LYS A 233 5.15 0.13 -19.57
CA LYS A 233 5.89 1.33 -19.97
C LYS A 233 5.35 2.57 -19.24
N MET A 234 6.24 3.40 -18.73
CA MET A 234 5.90 4.72 -18.18
C MET A 234 6.10 5.82 -19.23
N HIS A 235 5.34 6.90 -19.12
CA HIS A 235 5.25 7.96 -20.14
C HIS A 235 5.52 9.35 -19.54
N ASP A 236 6.22 10.18 -20.32
CA ASP A 236 6.53 11.60 -20.05
C ASP A 236 6.09 12.43 -21.28
N ASP A 237 4.80 12.34 -21.61
CA ASP A 237 4.16 12.85 -22.83
C ASP A 237 3.07 13.91 -22.57
N GLY A 238 2.80 14.25 -21.31
CA GLY A 238 1.75 15.17 -20.88
C GLY A 238 0.33 14.65 -21.11
N VAL A 239 0.15 13.33 -21.24
CA VAL A 239 -1.15 12.70 -21.49
C VAL A 239 -1.56 11.78 -20.33
N GLY A 240 -2.86 11.81 -20.00
CA GLY A 240 -3.46 10.91 -19.02
C GLY A 240 -3.07 11.25 -17.59
N ALA A 241 -2.29 10.37 -16.94
CA ALA A 241 -1.78 10.61 -15.59
C ALA A 241 -0.58 11.57 -15.57
N ASP A 242 0.07 11.78 -16.72
CA ASP A 242 1.14 12.73 -16.87
C ASP A 242 0.60 14.16 -17.05
N ARG A 243 1.13 15.10 -16.28
CA ARG A 243 0.66 16.49 -16.28
C ARG A 243 1.46 17.40 -17.20
N VAL A 244 2.76 17.14 -17.36
CA VAL A 244 3.67 18.04 -18.07
C VAL A 244 4.65 17.20 -18.87
N ALA A 245 4.60 17.34 -20.20
CA ALA A 245 5.50 16.61 -21.07
C ALA A 245 6.96 17.06 -20.91
N SER A 246 7.88 16.09 -20.95
CA SER A 246 9.33 16.26 -20.96
C SER A 246 9.89 16.97 -19.74
N ASP A 247 9.30 16.76 -18.56
CA ASP A 247 9.80 17.30 -17.29
C ASP A 247 10.69 16.31 -16.51
N GLY A 248 10.89 15.10 -17.04
CA GLY A 248 11.68 14.03 -16.43
C GLY A 248 10.91 13.23 -15.37
N ILE A 249 9.60 13.46 -15.23
CA ILE A 249 8.71 12.69 -14.38
C ILE A 249 7.90 11.74 -15.27
N PHE A 250 8.26 10.47 -15.20
CA PHE A 250 7.54 9.43 -15.92
C PHE A 250 6.33 8.99 -15.09
N SER A 251 5.18 8.85 -15.74
CA SER A 251 3.93 8.41 -15.10
C SER A 251 3.39 7.12 -15.71
N TYR A 252 2.66 6.37 -14.89
CA TYR A 252 1.88 5.22 -15.31
C TYR A 252 0.55 5.20 -14.58
N GLY A 253 -0.56 5.30 -15.32
CA GLY A 253 -1.89 5.40 -14.77
C GLY A 253 -2.94 5.31 -15.88
N ALA A 254 -4.22 5.34 -15.51
CA ALA A 254 -5.32 5.24 -16.47
C ALA A 254 -5.35 3.95 -17.32
N THR A 255 -4.69 2.87 -16.87
CA THR A 255 -4.66 1.57 -17.57
C THR A 255 -5.48 0.51 -16.84
N THR A 256 -5.80 -0.60 -17.51
CA THR A 256 -6.52 -1.74 -16.91
C THR A 256 -5.80 -2.38 -15.72
N CYS A 257 -4.50 -2.13 -15.55
CA CYS A 257 -3.70 -2.73 -14.46
C CYS A 257 -3.78 -1.95 -13.15
N VAL A 258 -4.18 -0.67 -13.19
CA VAL A 258 -4.22 0.24 -12.04
C VAL A 258 -5.49 1.08 -11.95
N ASN A 259 -6.43 0.94 -12.89
CA ASN A 259 -7.76 1.54 -12.82
C ASN A 259 -8.71 0.74 -11.92
N PRO A 260 -9.83 1.35 -11.47
CA PRO A 260 -10.92 0.63 -10.83
C PRO A 260 -11.31 -0.64 -11.61
N PRO A 261 -11.48 -1.80 -10.94
CA PRO A 261 -11.63 -1.98 -9.50
C PRO A 261 -10.33 -2.23 -8.72
N PHE A 262 -9.16 -2.00 -9.30
CA PHE A 262 -7.87 -2.15 -8.60
C PHE A 262 -7.44 -0.80 -7.99
N PRO A 263 -6.56 -0.78 -6.98
CA PRO A 263 -5.96 -1.92 -6.29
C PRO A 263 -6.90 -2.51 -5.24
N ASN A 264 -6.72 -3.79 -4.89
CA ASN A 264 -7.42 -4.38 -3.74
C ASN A 264 -6.62 -4.12 -2.45
N LEU A 265 -7.26 -4.20 -1.27
CA LEU A 265 -6.53 -4.02 0.00
C LEU A 265 -5.36 -5.00 0.19
N ASN A 266 -5.45 -6.22 -0.36
CA ASN A 266 -4.34 -7.20 -0.30
C ASN A 266 -3.14 -6.85 -1.20
N TRP A 267 -3.20 -5.73 -1.93
CA TRP A 267 -2.05 -5.15 -2.63
C TRP A 267 -1.20 -4.27 -1.71
N ASP A 268 -1.68 -3.95 -0.51
CA ASP A 268 -0.88 -3.25 0.50
C ASP A 268 0.41 -4.03 0.82
N GLY A 269 1.53 -3.32 0.82
CA GLY A 269 2.86 -3.91 0.98
C GLY A 269 3.42 -4.60 -0.27
N SER A 270 2.68 -4.63 -1.39
CA SER A 270 3.20 -5.16 -2.65
C SER A 270 4.33 -4.30 -3.22
N ILE A 271 5.20 -4.90 -4.03
CA ILE A 271 6.39 -4.23 -4.56
C ILE A 271 6.18 -3.85 -6.02
N ILE A 272 6.46 -2.61 -6.34
CA ILE A 272 6.58 -2.13 -7.71
C ILE A 272 8.07 -2.05 -8.02
N LEU A 273 8.51 -2.81 -9.02
CA LEU A 273 9.87 -2.82 -9.53
C LEU A 273 9.97 -1.83 -10.69
N LEU A 274 10.94 -0.93 -10.62
CA LEU A 274 11.16 0.10 -11.62
C LEU A 274 12.50 -0.17 -12.30
N ASN A 275 12.56 0.04 -13.61
CA ASN A 275 13.80 -0.03 -14.37
C ASN A 275 13.87 1.09 -15.40
N ALA A 276 15.09 1.57 -15.63
CA ALA A 276 15.40 2.55 -16.65
C ALA A 276 16.78 2.24 -17.25
N THR A 277 17.00 2.59 -18.51
CA THR A 277 18.30 2.48 -19.18
C THR A 277 18.63 3.78 -19.92
N ASP A 278 19.91 4.10 -19.98
CA ASP A 278 20.40 5.16 -20.88
C ASP A 278 20.49 4.67 -22.34
N MET A 279 20.99 5.54 -23.22
CA MET A 279 21.22 5.25 -24.64
C MET A 279 22.45 4.35 -24.89
N GLN A 280 23.28 4.12 -23.87
CA GLN A 280 24.52 3.34 -23.90
C GLN A 280 24.31 1.92 -23.34
N GLY A 281 23.12 1.65 -22.80
CA GLY A 281 22.70 0.36 -22.29
C GLY A 281 22.98 0.14 -20.80
N ASN A 282 23.41 1.17 -20.05
CA ASN A 282 23.53 1.04 -18.61
C ASN A 282 22.13 1.12 -17.98
N ALA A 283 21.83 0.14 -17.13
CA ALA A 283 20.52 -0.03 -16.54
C ALA A 283 20.56 0.24 -15.04
N VAL A 284 19.50 0.87 -14.54
CA VAL A 284 19.21 1.00 -13.12
C VAL A 284 17.91 0.28 -12.80
N THR A 285 17.85 -0.31 -11.60
CA THR A 285 16.61 -0.82 -11.05
C THR A 285 16.34 -0.18 -9.70
N SER A 286 15.06 -0.03 -9.36
CA SER A 286 14.62 0.48 -8.08
C SER A 286 13.33 -0.19 -7.67
N ARG A 287 12.93 0.03 -6.42
CA ARG A 287 11.66 -0.46 -5.90
C ARG A 287 10.87 0.64 -5.20
N LEU A 288 9.56 0.50 -5.25
CA LEU A 288 8.59 1.23 -4.45
C LEU A 288 7.68 0.19 -3.76
N VAL A 289 7.40 0.39 -2.48
CA VAL A 289 6.38 -0.41 -1.79
C VAL A 289 5.06 0.33 -1.94
N LEU A 290 4.06 -0.34 -2.49
CA LEU A 290 2.72 0.21 -2.60
C LEU A 290 2.07 0.17 -1.21
N THR A 291 1.60 1.33 -0.76
CA THR A 291 0.70 1.41 0.40
C THR A 291 -0.71 1.56 -0.12
N VAL A 292 -1.57 0.60 0.20
CA VAL A 292 -2.99 0.68 -0.14
C VAL A 292 -3.76 0.84 1.15
N GLU A 293 -4.42 1.96 1.27
CA GLU A 293 -5.29 2.22 2.39
C GLU A 293 -6.70 1.77 2.03
N GLN A 294 -7.43 1.31 3.04
CA GLN A 294 -8.87 1.46 2.94
C GLN A 294 -9.13 2.96 2.91
N PRO A 295 -9.98 3.47 1.99
CA PRO A 295 -10.28 4.88 1.94
C PRO A 295 -10.54 5.43 3.33
N VAL A 296 -9.62 6.27 3.81
CA VAL A 296 -9.75 6.95 5.10
C VAL A 296 -10.72 8.11 4.90
N GLY A 297 -11.98 7.78 4.65
CA GLY A 297 -13.08 8.35 5.41
C GLY A 297 -13.48 7.22 6.32
N GLY A 298 -13.27 7.39 7.63
CA GLY A 298 -13.19 6.28 8.58
C GLY A 298 -14.39 5.33 8.59
N GLY A 299 -14.51 4.58 9.66
CA GLY A 299 -15.85 4.34 10.15
C GLY A 299 -16.52 5.72 10.27
N GLY A 300 -17.26 6.12 9.23
CA GLY A 300 -18.37 7.01 9.34
C GLY A 300 -19.30 6.23 10.22
N THR A 301 -19.04 6.34 11.52
CA THR A 301 -20.08 6.21 12.51
C THR A 301 -21.21 7.02 11.89
N PRO A 302 -22.38 6.42 11.71
CA PRO A 302 -23.57 7.18 11.42
C PRO A 302 -23.61 8.39 12.36
N PRO A 303 -24.26 9.50 11.98
CA PRO A 303 -24.34 10.68 12.84
C PRO A 303 -24.53 10.26 14.30
N PRO A 304 -23.71 10.84 15.17
CA PRO A 304 -23.01 10.20 16.28
C PRO A 304 -23.89 9.22 17.05
N THR A 305 -23.80 7.89 16.81
CA THR A 305 -24.39 6.80 17.63
C THR A 305 -25.69 7.15 18.36
N GLN A 306 -26.53 7.98 17.75
CA GLN A 306 -27.63 8.60 18.47
C GLN A 306 -28.74 7.60 18.31
N TRP A 307 -29.19 7.08 19.44
CA TRP A 307 -30.39 6.26 19.49
C TRP A 307 -31.51 7.01 18.78
N GLN A 308 -31.87 6.52 17.61
CA GLN A 308 -33.04 7.00 16.90
C GLN A 308 -34.19 6.09 17.32
N TYR A 309 -35.29 6.69 17.72
CA TYR A 309 -36.49 5.92 18.01
C TYR A 309 -37.17 5.58 16.70
N ILE A 310 -37.75 4.38 16.60
CA ILE A 310 -38.74 4.00 15.60
C ILE A 310 -39.94 3.51 16.38
N GLY A 311 -40.98 4.35 16.49
CA GLY A 311 -42.03 4.13 17.47
C GLY A 311 -41.42 4.11 18.89
N PHE A 312 -41.36 2.94 19.52
CA PHE A 312 -40.77 2.72 20.85
C PHE A 312 -39.48 1.87 20.84
N VAL A 313 -38.97 1.50 19.66
CA VAL A 313 -37.73 0.72 19.52
C VAL A 313 -36.57 1.66 19.30
N GLN A 314 -35.46 1.44 20.00
CA GLN A 314 -34.22 2.18 19.79
C GLN A 314 -33.35 1.46 18.76
N VAL A 315 -33.01 2.17 17.68
CA VAL A 315 -32.12 1.66 16.64
C VAL A 315 -30.87 2.51 16.51
N VAL A 316 -29.79 1.89 16.09
CA VAL A 316 -28.55 2.55 15.70
C VAL A 316 -28.23 2.10 14.27
N PRO A 317 -28.05 3.00 13.30
CA PRO A 317 -27.55 2.61 12.00
C PRO A 317 -26.15 1.95 12.19
N GLY A 318 -25.94 0.79 11.57
CA GLY A 318 -24.76 -0.05 11.79
C GLY A 318 -23.82 -0.15 10.58
N GLY A 319 -24.30 0.17 9.38
CA GLY A 319 -23.50 0.19 8.16
C GLY A 319 -24.34 0.28 6.89
N TRP A 320 -23.77 0.75 5.78
CA TRP A 320 -24.49 0.84 4.51
C TRP A 320 -23.56 0.73 3.30
N TRP A 321 -24.03 0.07 2.25
CA TRP A 321 -23.23 -0.21 1.03
C TRP A 321 -24.14 -0.51 -0.17
N GLY A 322 -23.55 -0.64 -1.36
CA GLY A 322 -24.22 -0.86 -2.63
C GLY A 322 -23.83 -2.20 -3.26
N THR A 323 -24.71 -2.79 -4.08
CA THR A 323 -24.35 -3.83 -5.07
C THR A 323 -25.03 -3.54 -6.40
N ASN A 324 -24.68 -4.26 -7.46
CA ASN A 324 -25.43 -4.17 -8.72
C ASN A 324 -26.82 -4.82 -8.60
N LEU A 325 -27.82 -4.25 -9.28
CA LEU A 325 -29.24 -4.65 -9.20
C LEU A 325 -29.51 -6.13 -9.53
N ASN A 326 -28.69 -6.73 -10.39
CA ASN A 326 -28.88 -8.10 -10.87
C ASN A 326 -28.19 -9.15 -9.99
N ASN A 327 -27.44 -8.74 -8.96
CA ASN A 327 -26.63 -9.64 -8.15
C ASN A 327 -27.26 -9.86 -6.76
N PRO A 328 -27.15 -11.08 -6.18
CA PRO A 328 -27.56 -11.34 -4.81
C PRO A 328 -26.67 -10.62 -3.79
N TYR A 329 -27.09 -10.66 -2.52
CA TYR A 329 -26.33 -10.13 -1.38
C TYR A 329 -24.96 -10.83 -1.26
N ASN A 330 -23.91 -10.08 -0.87
CA ASN A 330 -22.55 -10.59 -0.62
C ASN A 330 -21.82 -11.16 -1.85
N THR A 331 -21.88 -10.45 -2.98
CA THR A 331 -21.10 -10.77 -4.19
C THR A 331 -19.85 -9.89 -4.30
N ALA A 332 -18.89 -10.28 -5.14
CA ALA A 332 -17.68 -9.52 -5.49
C ALA A 332 -17.94 -8.13 -6.14
N THR A 333 -19.20 -7.70 -6.22
CA THR A 333 -19.64 -6.42 -6.77
C THR A 333 -20.24 -5.49 -5.71
N THR A 334 -19.95 -5.77 -4.44
CA THR A 334 -20.25 -4.87 -3.32
C THR A 334 -19.35 -3.64 -3.37
N PHE A 335 -19.91 -2.45 -3.13
CA PHE A 335 -19.15 -1.20 -3.11
C PHE A 335 -19.67 -0.23 -2.04
N SER A 336 -18.81 0.64 -1.52
CA SER A 336 -19.21 1.67 -0.56
C SER A 336 -20.02 2.78 -1.26
N LEU A 337 -21.01 3.31 -0.55
CA LEU A 337 -21.88 4.38 -1.05
C LEU A 337 -21.49 5.78 -0.54
N GLN A 338 -20.41 5.92 0.24
CA GLN A 338 -19.96 7.23 0.75
C GLN A 338 -19.31 8.10 -0.33
N ARG A 339 -18.68 7.50 -1.35
CA ARG A 339 -18.11 8.18 -2.53
C ARG A 339 -18.36 7.32 -3.76
N VAL A 340 -19.27 7.76 -4.63
CA VAL A 340 -19.67 7.01 -5.83
C VAL A 340 -19.60 7.91 -7.06
N THR A 341 -19.04 7.38 -8.14
CA THR A 341 -19.10 8.05 -9.43
C THR A 341 -20.53 8.02 -9.95
N LYS A 342 -20.90 9.06 -10.70
CA LYS A 342 -22.17 9.05 -11.45
C LYS A 342 -22.33 7.79 -12.31
N THR A 343 -21.25 7.34 -12.94
CA THR A 343 -21.23 6.15 -13.80
C THR A 343 -21.57 4.86 -13.02
N GLN A 344 -21.06 4.71 -11.80
CA GLN A 344 -21.38 3.59 -10.91
C GLN A 344 -22.86 3.59 -10.47
N LEU A 345 -23.48 4.77 -10.35
CA LEU A 345 -24.91 4.90 -10.05
C LEU A 345 -25.83 4.60 -11.25
N VAL A 346 -25.33 4.69 -12.49
CA VAL A 346 -26.18 4.69 -13.70
C VAL A 346 -25.99 3.46 -14.59
N ASN A 347 -24.75 3.04 -14.85
CA ASN A 347 -24.46 2.04 -15.90
C ASN A 347 -24.87 0.61 -15.55
N THR A 348 -25.19 0.32 -14.29
CA THR A 348 -25.59 -1.01 -13.81
C THR A 348 -27.10 -1.16 -13.66
N GLY A 349 -27.86 -0.19 -14.19
CA GLY A 349 -29.28 -0.03 -13.86
C GLY A 349 -29.50 0.56 -12.46
N GLY A 350 -28.46 0.95 -11.73
CA GLY A 350 -28.58 1.48 -10.37
C GLY A 350 -28.04 0.54 -9.28
N PRO A 351 -27.51 1.09 -8.18
CA PRO A 351 -27.18 0.30 -7.01
C PRO A 351 -28.42 -0.24 -6.29
N LEU A 352 -28.30 -1.47 -5.82
CA LEU A 352 -29.03 -2.01 -4.69
C LEU A 352 -28.40 -1.46 -3.40
N PHE A 353 -29.17 -0.73 -2.59
CA PHE A 353 -28.72 -0.22 -1.29
C PHE A 353 -28.85 -1.29 -0.21
N HIS A 354 -27.87 -1.39 0.66
CA HIS A 354 -27.84 -2.29 1.81
C HIS A 354 -27.71 -1.45 3.06
N LEU A 355 -28.58 -1.67 4.04
CA LEU A 355 -28.71 -0.82 5.22
C LEU A 355 -28.72 -1.70 6.46
N LYS A 356 -27.57 -1.81 7.11
CA LYS A 356 -27.43 -2.52 8.37
C LYS A 356 -27.89 -1.64 9.51
N MET A 357 -28.80 -2.16 10.32
CA MET A 357 -29.26 -1.52 11.55
C MET A 357 -28.93 -2.44 12.72
N SER A 358 -28.31 -1.88 13.75
CA SER A 358 -28.10 -2.55 15.02
C SER A 358 -29.25 -2.15 15.94
N ASN A 359 -30.00 -3.13 16.43
CA ASN A 359 -31.17 -2.88 17.28
C ASN A 359 -30.80 -3.08 18.75
N HIS A 360 -31.37 -2.25 19.62
CA HIS A 360 -31.44 -2.49 21.06
C HIS A 360 -32.85 -2.21 21.56
N GLY A 361 -33.75 -3.14 21.29
CA GLY A 361 -35.12 -3.12 21.75
C GLY A 361 -35.74 -4.48 21.51
N ASN A 362 -36.88 -4.76 22.13
CA ASN A 362 -37.34 -6.12 22.41
C ASN A 362 -38.61 -6.54 21.62
N ARG A 363 -38.87 -5.97 20.43
CA ARG A 363 -39.99 -6.33 19.52
C ARG A 363 -39.77 -6.16 18.01
N THR A 364 -40.57 -6.94 17.27
CA THR A 364 -40.87 -6.86 15.83
C THR A 364 -41.23 -5.47 15.34
N ILE A 365 -40.34 -4.89 14.55
CA ILE A 365 -40.63 -3.76 13.66
C ILE A 365 -41.12 -4.34 12.33
N PHE A 366 -42.23 -3.80 11.80
CA PHE A 366 -42.69 -4.06 10.44
C PHE A 366 -42.32 -2.90 9.54
N PHE A 367 -41.61 -3.18 8.44
CA PHE A 367 -41.38 -2.24 7.35
C PHE A 367 -42.43 -2.47 6.26
N ASP A 368 -43.23 -1.48 5.92
CA ASP A 368 -44.21 -1.61 4.84
C ASP A 368 -43.61 -1.23 3.46
N GLY A 369 -44.41 -1.40 2.41
CA GLY A 369 -44.00 -1.08 1.03
C GLY A 369 -43.79 0.41 0.73
N TYR A 370 -44.01 1.31 1.70
CA TYR A 370 -43.83 2.76 1.57
C TYR A 370 -42.51 3.25 2.17
N THR A 371 -41.69 2.35 2.71
CA THR A 371 -40.32 2.66 3.14
C THR A 371 -39.50 3.24 1.96
N ALA A 372 -38.78 4.33 2.17
CA ALA A 372 -38.10 5.04 1.08
C ALA A 372 -36.76 5.64 1.52
N ILE A 373 -35.80 5.73 0.62
CA ILE A 373 -34.56 6.49 0.82
C ILE A 373 -34.72 7.89 0.22
N THR A 374 -34.25 8.91 0.93
CA THR A 374 -34.23 10.29 0.44
C THR A 374 -32.80 10.85 0.49
N PHE A 375 -32.49 11.73 -0.47
CA PHE A 375 -31.21 12.43 -0.56
C PHE A 375 -31.41 13.92 -0.35
N THR A 376 -30.74 14.48 0.67
CA THR A 376 -30.84 15.90 1.05
C THR A 376 -29.47 16.56 0.92
N ARG A 377 -29.32 17.56 0.04
CA ARG A 377 -28.01 18.24 -0.20
C ARG A 377 -27.54 18.98 1.06
N THR A 378 -26.27 18.85 1.43
CA THR A 378 -25.74 19.42 2.68
C THR A 378 -25.38 20.90 2.61
N THR A 379 -25.30 21.50 1.41
CA THR A 379 -24.93 22.92 1.22
C THR A 379 -25.80 23.64 0.18
N GLY A 380 -26.45 24.73 0.62
CA GLY A 380 -26.64 25.97 -0.15
C GLY A 380 -27.52 25.97 -1.41
N GLY A 381 -28.44 25.04 -1.60
CA GLY A 381 -29.41 25.10 -2.71
C GLY A 381 -30.68 24.33 -2.39
N THR A 382 -31.83 24.81 -2.89
CA THR A 382 -33.12 24.11 -2.80
C THR A 382 -32.99 22.71 -3.42
N ALA A 383 -32.83 21.69 -2.57
CA ALA A 383 -32.93 20.30 -2.95
C ALA A 383 -34.42 19.88 -2.88
N PRO A 384 -35.03 19.41 -3.97
CA PRO A 384 -36.31 18.72 -3.89
C PRO A 384 -36.18 17.44 -3.06
N PRO A 385 -37.17 17.08 -2.24
CA PRO A 385 -37.21 15.78 -1.55
C PRO A 385 -37.30 14.68 -2.61
N SER A 386 -36.15 14.09 -2.93
CA SER A 386 -36.05 13.04 -3.94
C SER A 386 -36.40 11.73 -3.25
N VAL A 387 -37.70 11.39 -3.21
CA VAL A 387 -38.17 10.16 -2.56
C VAL A 387 -37.93 8.98 -3.49
N PHE A 388 -37.05 8.09 -3.07
CA PHE A 388 -36.76 6.84 -3.74
C PHE A 388 -37.46 5.71 -2.99
N ILE A 389 -38.55 5.19 -3.56
CA ILE A 389 -39.35 4.13 -2.93
C ILE A 389 -38.59 2.80 -3.04
N ILE A 390 -38.34 2.19 -1.88
CA ILE A 390 -37.57 0.95 -1.77
C ILE A 390 -38.41 -0.10 -1.02
N GLN A 391 -38.58 -1.25 -1.65
CA GLN A 391 -39.22 -2.39 -1.00
C GLN A 391 -38.17 -3.28 -0.29
N PRO A 392 -38.50 -3.86 0.89
CA PRO A 392 -37.64 -4.86 1.52
C PRO A 392 -37.40 -6.10 0.63
N LYS A 393 -36.22 -6.72 0.75
CA LYS A 393 -35.83 -7.90 -0.06
C LYS A 393 -35.18 -9.02 0.75
N ASP A 394 -35.28 -10.23 0.23
CA ASP A 394 -34.57 -11.43 0.66
C ASP A 394 -33.10 -11.33 0.22
N PRO A 395 -32.12 -11.42 1.15
CA PRO A 395 -30.71 -11.30 0.81
C PRO A 395 -30.23 -12.40 -0.15
N ASN A 396 -30.89 -13.55 -0.19
CA ASN A 396 -30.44 -14.68 -1.01
C ASN A 396 -30.90 -14.60 -2.47
N LYS A 397 -31.60 -13.53 -2.87
CA LYS A 397 -32.17 -13.36 -4.22
C LYS A 397 -31.68 -12.06 -4.87
N ALA A 398 -31.61 -12.06 -6.19
CA ALA A 398 -31.36 -10.83 -6.94
C ALA A 398 -32.50 -9.82 -6.71
N ALA A 399 -32.17 -8.53 -6.59
CA ALA A 399 -33.15 -7.49 -6.29
C ALA A 399 -34.22 -7.33 -7.38
N ASN A 400 -33.87 -7.63 -8.63
CA ASN A 400 -34.76 -7.63 -9.80
C ASN A 400 -35.57 -8.92 -10.00
N ALA A 401 -35.51 -9.89 -9.09
CA ALA A 401 -36.27 -11.13 -9.21
C ALA A 401 -37.77 -10.83 -9.31
N ALA A 402 -38.45 -11.46 -10.28
CA ALA A 402 -39.86 -11.25 -10.60
C ALA A 402 -40.82 -11.52 -9.41
N THR A 403 -40.36 -12.29 -8.42
CA THR A 403 -41.01 -12.43 -7.12
C THR A 403 -40.22 -11.57 -6.13
N PRO A 404 -40.74 -10.40 -5.69
CA PRO A 404 -40.08 -9.62 -4.66
C PRO A 404 -40.05 -10.51 -3.43
N GLY A 405 -38.88 -11.02 -3.08
CA GLY A 405 -38.74 -11.82 -1.87
C GLY A 405 -38.92 -10.89 -0.68
N GLY A 406 -40.16 -10.65 -0.23
CA GLY A 406 -40.35 -10.49 1.20
C GLY A 406 -39.90 -11.79 1.84
N THR A 407 -39.23 -11.73 2.98
CA THR A 407 -39.06 -12.90 3.84
C THR A 407 -40.46 -13.31 4.34
N ALA A 408 -41.17 -14.08 3.51
CA ALA A 408 -42.56 -14.53 3.60
C ALA A 408 -43.66 -13.46 3.49
N ALA A 409 -44.78 -13.83 2.85
CA ALA A 409 -46.05 -13.18 3.12
C ALA A 409 -46.39 -13.43 4.59
N TYR A 410 -46.72 -12.38 5.34
CA TYR A 410 -47.12 -12.52 6.72
C TYR A 410 -48.32 -13.49 6.85
N PRO A 411 -48.36 -14.39 7.85
CA PRO A 411 -49.46 -15.34 7.98
C PRO A 411 -50.72 -14.59 8.38
N GLY A 412 -51.62 -14.36 7.42
CA GLY A 412 -52.89 -13.70 7.70
C GLY A 412 -53.30 -12.72 6.60
N THR A 413 -54.00 -13.25 5.61
CA THR A 413 -54.84 -12.56 4.61
C THR A 413 -54.14 -11.90 3.42
N GLY A 414 -54.37 -12.47 2.23
CA GLY A 414 -54.02 -11.90 0.93
C GLY A 414 -54.95 -10.79 0.46
N ALA A 415 -55.33 -9.85 1.33
CA ALA A 415 -56.33 -8.82 1.02
C ALA A 415 -55.90 -7.37 1.32
N GLN A 416 -54.71 -7.14 1.89
CA GLN A 416 -54.18 -5.80 2.12
C GLN A 416 -52.85 -5.64 1.38
N THR A 417 -52.84 -4.82 0.33
CA THR A 417 -51.71 -4.62 -0.59
C THR A 417 -50.49 -3.96 0.06
N ASN A 418 -50.67 -3.33 1.23
CA ASN A 418 -49.64 -2.48 1.86
C ASN A 418 -48.56 -3.27 2.63
N PHE A 419 -48.85 -4.51 3.06
CA PHE A 419 -47.91 -5.37 3.81
C PHE A 419 -47.39 -6.58 3.01
N ALA A 420 -47.52 -6.54 1.68
CA ALA A 420 -47.06 -7.62 0.82
C ALA A 420 -45.54 -7.93 0.96
N PHE A 421 -44.75 -7.00 1.53
CA PHE A 421 -43.28 -7.08 1.60
C PHE A 421 -42.71 -6.69 2.98
N ALA A 422 -43.32 -7.14 4.09
CA ALA A 422 -42.85 -6.79 5.42
C ALA A 422 -41.64 -7.62 5.90
N VAL A 423 -40.66 -6.95 6.52
CA VAL A 423 -39.59 -7.60 7.29
C VAL A 423 -39.91 -7.47 8.77
N VAL A 424 -39.81 -8.60 9.49
CA VAL A 424 -39.97 -8.71 10.94
C VAL A 424 -38.59 -8.76 11.58
N VAL A 425 -38.28 -7.76 12.41
CA VAL A 425 -37.06 -7.76 13.24
C VAL A 425 -37.38 -8.37 14.60
N ASP A 426 -37.25 -9.68 14.74
CA ASP A 426 -37.51 -10.38 16.01
C ASP A 426 -36.28 -10.35 16.96
N ILE A 427 -36.52 -10.24 18.26
CA ILE A 427 -35.49 -10.02 19.29
C ILE A 427 -35.40 -11.19 20.25
N ASN A 428 -34.16 -11.44 20.70
CA ASN A 428 -33.83 -12.46 21.67
C ASN A 428 -34.61 -12.28 22.99
N PRO A 429 -35.57 -13.15 23.32
CA PRO A 429 -36.39 -13.03 24.53
C PRO A 429 -35.59 -13.24 25.83
N SER A 430 -34.37 -13.78 25.73
CA SER A 430 -33.55 -14.18 26.88
C SER A 430 -32.47 -13.16 27.28
N ASN A 431 -32.25 -12.10 26.48
CA ASN A 431 -31.25 -11.07 26.79
C ASN A 431 -31.76 -9.66 26.46
N PRO A 432 -32.50 -9.01 27.39
CA PRO A 432 -33.08 -7.69 27.18
C PRO A 432 -32.07 -6.54 27.08
N ASP A 433 -30.83 -6.74 27.57
CA ASP A 433 -29.75 -5.73 27.57
C ASP A 433 -28.65 -6.02 26.53
N GLY A 434 -28.78 -7.07 25.72
CA GLY A 434 -27.81 -7.42 24.68
C GLY A 434 -28.30 -7.24 23.25
N GLY A 435 -29.56 -6.85 23.06
CA GLY A 435 -30.22 -6.82 21.77
C GLY A 435 -30.40 -8.21 21.13
N GLY A 436 -31.10 -8.25 20.00
CA GLY A 436 -31.06 -9.41 19.09
C GLY A 436 -29.75 -9.42 18.28
N VAL A 437 -29.47 -10.52 17.58
CA VAL A 437 -28.41 -10.54 16.54
C VAL A 437 -28.69 -9.40 15.56
N PRO A 438 -27.68 -8.62 15.08
CA PRO A 438 -27.92 -7.50 14.18
C PRO A 438 -28.82 -7.92 13.01
N SER A 439 -30.03 -7.38 12.95
CA SER A 439 -30.95 -7.66 11.85
C SER A 439 -30.58 -6.74 10.70
N GLU A 440 -29.86 -7.29 9.72
CA GLU A 440 -29.54 -6.56 8.50
C GLU A 440 -30.85 -6.36 7.71
N LEU A 441 -31.25 -5.10 7.52
CA LEU A 441 -32.43 -4.74 6.74
C LEU A 441 -31.99 -4.54 5.28
N PHE A 442 -32.47 -5.41 4.39
CA PHE A 442 -32.15 -5.33 2.96
C PHE A 442 -33.24 -4.60 2.22
N LEU A 443 -32.89 -3.48 1.60
CA LEU A 443 -33.80 -2.53 0.99
C LEU A 443 -33.44 -2.35 -0.49
N ALA A 444 -34.26 -2.84 -1.43
CA ALA A 444 -34.02 -2.61 -2.87
C ALA A 444 -34.88 -1.53 -3.51
N ALA A 445 -34.21 -0.71 -4.32
CA ALA A 445 -34.79 0.07 -5.41
C ALA A 445 -35.96 -0.66 -6.10
N ALA A 446 -37.15 -0.07 -6.10
CA ALA A 446 -38.27 -0.62 -6.85
C ALA A 446 -38.02 -0.57 -8.37
N ASN A 447 -37.19 0.37 -8.84
CA ASN A 447 -36.86 0.56 -10.26
C ASN A 447 -35.38 0.99 -10.44
N PRO A 448 -34.76 0.66 -11.59
CA PRO A 448 -33.47 1.19 -12.01
C PRO A 448 -33.39 2.72 -11.98
N PHE A 449 -32.27 3.31 -11.53
CA PHE A 449 -32.06 4.78 -11.52
C PHE A 449 -32.31 5.44 -12.89
N ALA A 450 -32.02 4.71 -13.97
CA ALA A 450 -32.20 5.17 -15.35
C ALA A 450 -33.66 5.13 -15.85
N SER A 451 -34.58 4.48 -15.12
CA SER A 451 -35.95 4.16 -15.58
C SER A 451 -37.07 4.93 -14.88
N VAL A 452 -36.75 5.74 -13.85
CA VAL A 452 -37.75 6.52 -13.12
C VAL A 452 -38.00 7.85 -13.83
N SER A 453 -39.09 7.95 -14.59
CA SER A 453 -39.54 9.19 -15.23
C SER A 453 -40.75 9.80 -14.48
N LEU A 454 -40.53 10.45 -13.34
CA LEU A 454 -41.53 11.28 -12.64
C LEU A 454 -40.80 12.43 -11.90
N PRO A 455 -41.45 13.59 -11.67
CA PRO A 455 -40.82 14.92 -11.56
C PRO A 455 -39.97 15.19 -10.28
N THR A 456 -39.59 14.14 -9.55
CA THR A 456 -38.99 14.19 -8.21
C THR A 456 -37.57 13.62 -8.13
N LEU A 457 -36.95 13.27 -9.27
CA LEU A 457 -35.50 13.07 -9.39
C LEU A 457 -34.87 14.32 -10.02
N PRO A 458 -34.46 15.33 -9.24
CA PRO A 458 -33.72 16.46 -9.78
C PRO A 458 -32.31 15.99 -10.16
N ALA A 459 -32.05 15.93 -11.46
CA ALA A 459 -30.75 16.13 -12.11
C ALA A 459 -29.53 15.26 -11.67
N LEU A 460 -29.66 14.31 -10.75
CA LEU A 460 -28.58 13.39 -10.39
C LEU A 460 -28.10 12.56 -11.60
N VAL A 461 -29.02 12.29 -12.54
CA VAL A 461 -28.79 11.47 -13.72
C VAL A 461 -28.66 12.32 -15.00
N SER A 462 -29.32 13.47 -15.12
CA SER A 462 -29.24 14.36 -16.29
C SER A 462 -28.66 15.74 -15.94
N GLY A 463 -27.44 16.03 -16.44
CA GLY A 463 -26.80 17.34 -16.30
C GLY A 463 -25.54 17.33 -15.43
N ASN A 464 -24.61 18.24 -15.78
CA ASN A 464 -23.21 18.30 -15.34
C ASN A 464 -23.01 19.04 -14.00
N THR A 465 -24.03 19.16 -13.15
CA THR A 465 -24.09 20.15 -12.05
C THR A 465 -24.33 19.59 -10.64
N ASN A 466 -24.32 18.27 -10.45
CA ASN A 466 -24.75 17.64 -9.18
C ASN A 466 -23.67 16.87 -8.43
N ALA A 467 -22.40 17.12 -8.76
CA ALA A 467 -21.31 16.72 -7.87
C ALA A 467 -21.50 17.43 -6.52
N GLY A 468 -21.47 16.66 -5.44
CA GLY A 468 -21.74 17.19 -4.11
C GLY A 468 -22.04 16.11 -3.08
N THR A 469 -22.12 16.55 -1.82
CA THR A 469 -22.43 15.70 -0.68
C THR A 469 -23.91 15.80 -0.33
N TYR A 470 -24.55 14.63 -0.16
CA TYR A 470 -25.95 14.49 0.18
C TYR A 470 -26.07 13.64 1.45
N MET A 471 -26.98 14.04 2.33
CA MET A 471 -27.44 13.23 3.44
C MET A 471 -28.45 12.21 2.96
N VAL A 472 -28.23 10.96 3.37
CA VAL A 472 -29.09 9.81 3.08
C VAL A 472 -29.98 9.59 4.29
N GLU A 473 -31.27 9.66 4.06
CA GLU A 473 -32.29 9.45 5.08
C GLU A 473 -33.22 8.32 4.64
N ILE A 474 -33.76 7.57 5.60
CA ILE A 474 -34.75 6.53 5.36
C ILE A 474 -36.06 6.99 6.00
N ILE A 475 -37.13 7.03 5.22
CA ILE A 475 -38.48 7.08 5.73
C ILE A 475 -38.85 5.64 6.12
N VAL A 476 -38.99 5.38 7.42
CA VAL A 476 -39.50 4.11 7.94
C VAL A 476 -40.98 4.29 8.27
N SER A 477 -41.81 3.38 7.77
CA SER A 477 -43.25 3.32 8.05
C SER A 477 -43.65 1.92 8.50
N GLY A 478 -44.54 1.86 9.50
CA GLY A 478 -44.97 0.59 10.07
C GLY A 478 -45.99 0.74 11.19
N ILE A 479 -46.12 -0.34 11.96
CA ILE A 479 -47.04 -0.43 13.10
C ILE A 479 -46.29 -0.71 14.40
N ALA A 480 -46.76 -0.10 15.48
CA ALA A 480 -46.20 -0.15 16.81
C ALA A 480 -47.34 -0.41 17.81
N GLY A 481 -47.10 -1.11 18.92
CA GLY A 481 -48.03 -1.26 20.04
C GLY A 481 -48.62 0.05 20.62
N PRO A 482 -49.46 -0.05 21.66
CA PRO A 482 -50.37 1.04 22.05
C PRO A 482 -49.68 2.30 22.57
N ILE A 483 -50.36 3.44 22.43
CA ILE A 483 -49.83 4.75 22.84
C ILE A 483 -49.46 4.77 24.33
N SER A 484 -48.34 5.41 24.65
CA SER A 484 -47.87 5.64 26.02
C SER A 484 -47.59 4.38 26.86
N MET A 485 -47.48 3.21 26.23
CA MET A 485 -47.05 1.98 26.89
C MET A 485 -45.62 1.62 26.51
N THR A 486 -44.78 1.43 27.53
CA THR A 486 -43.45 0.84 27.39
C THR A 486 -43.56 -0.67 27.15
N TYR A 487 -42.54 -1.28 26.55
CA TYR A 487 -42.49 -2.74 26.33
C TYR A 487 -42.76 -3.55 27.60
N GLY A 488 -42.17 -3.14 28.73
CA GLY A 488 -42.37 -3.78 30.03
C GLY A 488 -43.85 -3.82 30.42
N GLN A 489 -44.57 -2.71 30.24
CA GLN A 489 -46.01 -2.65 30.52
C GLN A 489 -46.83 -3.58 29.60
N ILE A 490 -46.43 -3.73 28.33
CA ILE A 490 -47.14 -4.60 27.38
C ILE A 490 -46.91 -6.08 27.69
N ILE A 491 -45.68 -6.51 28.05
CA ILE A 491 -45.45 -7.91 28.48
C ILE A 491 -46.22 -8.21 29.77
N THR A 492 -46.13 -7.32 30.77
CA THR A 492 -46.81 -7.54 32.05
C THR A 492 -48.31 -7.70 31.85
N ARG A 493 -48.88 -7.03 30.85
CA ARG A 493 -50.32 -7.06 30.58
C ARG A 493 -50.76 -8.20 29.65
N TRP A 494 -49.98 -8.54 28.61
CA TRP A 494 -50.41 -9.45 27.54
C TRP A 494 -49.41 -10.55 27.16
N GLY A 495 -48.26 -10.61 27.83
CA GLY A 495 -47.24 -11.63 27.60
C GLY A 495 -46.34 -11.37 26.39
N ALA A 496 -45.33 -12.24 26.23
CA ALA A 496 -44.31 -12.14 25.18
C ALA A 496 -44.84 -12.47 23.76
N THR A 497 -46.04 -13.06 23.66
CA THR A 497 -46.69 -13.44 22.40
C THR A 497 -47.58 -12.34 21.80
N TYR A 498 -47.63 -11.15 22.41
CA TYR A 498 -48.41 -10.03 21.89
C TYR A 498 -47.96 -9.64 20.48
N ASN A 499 -48.91 -9.55 19.55
CA ASN A 499 -48.65 -9.15 18.17
C ASN A 499 -49.38 -7.85 17.82
N PRO A 500 -48.66 -6.75 17.53
CA PRO A 500 -49.30 -5.47 17.21
C PRO A 500 -50.31 -5.54 16.06
N TYR A 501 -50.13 -6.44 15.09
CA TYR A 501 -51.05 -6.58 13.97
C TYR A 501 -52.47 -6.95 14.39
N ASP A 502 -52.60 -7.85 15.37
CA ASP A 502 -53.90 -8.37 15.83
C ASP A 502 -54.74 -7.31 16.57
N HIS A 503 -54.09 -6.22 16.97
CA HIS A 503 -54.67 -5.12 17.75
C HIS A 503 -54.85 -3.82 16.94
N LEU A 504 -54.78 -3.86 15.60
CA LEU A 504 -55.00 -2.68 14.75
C LEU A 504 -56.43 -2.12 14.86
N ASN A 505 -57.40 -3.00 15.11
CA ASN A 505 -58.82 -2.68 15.13
C ASN A 505 -59.44 -2.73 16.54
N ASP A 506 -58.62 -2.79 17.58
CA ASP A 506 -59.10 -2.78 18.96
C ASP A 506 -60.00 -1.56 19.22
N ALA A 507 -61.16 -1.80 19.84
CA ALA A 507 -62.13 -0.75 20.13
C ALA A 507 -61.61 0.23 21.21
N ASP A 508 -60.76 -0.25 22.11
CA ASP A 508 -60.11 0.57 23.14
C ASP A 508 -58.84 1.25 22.57
N PRO A 509 -58.79 2.59 22.50
CA PRO A 509 -57.62 3.31 22.02
C PRO A 509 -56.34 3.06 22.82
N THR A 510 -56.45 2.59 24.07
CA THR A 510 -55.32 2.29 24.96
C THR A 510 -54.72 0.90 24.73
N THR A 511 -55.39 0.04 23.96
CA THR A 511 -54.89 -1.29 23.55
C THR A 511 -54.66 -1.38 22.04
N ARG A 512 -55.12 -0.38 21.29
CA ARG A 512 -54.97 -0.31 19.83
C ARG A 512 -53.56 0.06 19.41
N THR A 513 -53.04 -0.71 18.45
CA THR A 513 -51.77 -0.46 17.76
C THR A 513 -51.80 0.84 16.97
N GLN A 514 -50.67 1.56 16.93
CA GLN A 514 -50.50 2.80 16.20
C GLN A 514 -49.66 2.62 14.94
N TRP A 515 -50.05 3.36 13.90
CA TRP A 515 -49.21 3.59 12.74
C TRP A 515 -48.18 4.65 13.04
N TYR A 516 -46.97 4.46 12.55
CA TYR A 516 -45.93 5.47 12.66
C TYR A 516 -45.22 5.64 11.30
N SER A 517 -44.70 6.84 11.07
CA SER A 517 -43.74 7.11 10.02
C SER A 517 -42.68 8.04 10.59
N GLN A 518 -41.41 7.73 10.35
CA GLN A 518 -40.30 8.49 10.88
C GLN A 518 -39.12 8.51 9.92
N LEU A 519 -38.42 9.64 9.90
CA LEU A 519 -37.20 9.82 9.13
C LEU A 519 -35.99 9.42 9.98
N ILE A 520 -35.12 8.59 9.40
CA ILE A 520 -33.91 8.07 10.03
C ILE A 520 -32.72 8.54 9.23
N GLN A 521 -31.79 9.25 9.87
CA GLN A 521 -30.56 9.66 9.22
C GLN A 521 -29.56 8.51 9.22
N PHE A 522 -29.11 8.11 8.03
CA PHE A 522 -28.29 6.91 7.86
C PHE A 522 -26.84 7.21 7.52
N GLY A 523 -26.58 8.23 6.70
CA GLY A 523 -25.21 8.57 6.31
C GLY A 523 -25.10 9.71 5.31
N LEU A 524 -23.89 9.92 4.80
CA LEU A 524 -23.58 10.91 3.77
C LEU A 524 -23.05 10.21 2.52
N VAL A 525 -23.60 10.52 1.35
CA VAL A 525 -23.05 10.14 0.04
C VAL A 525 -22.42 11.34 -0.63
N THR A 526 -21.23 11.18 -1.19
CA THR A 526 -20.63 12.16 -2.10
C THR A 526 -20.65 11.60 -3.51
N ILE A 527 -21.26 12.34 -4.42
CA ILE A 527 -21.38 11.99 -5.83
C ILE A 527 -20.43 12.89 -6.59
N TYR A 528 -19.64 12.31 -7.49
CA TYR A 528 -18.69 13.04 -8.35
C TYR A 528 -18.75 12.56 -9.79
#